data_AF-A0A3B9YDM4-F1
#
_entry.id   AF-A0A3B9YDM4-F1
#
_cell.length_a   1.000
_cell.length_b   1.000
_cell.length_c   1.000
_cell.angle_alpha   90.00
_cell.angle_beta   90.00
_cell.angle_gamma   90.00
#
_symmetry.space_group_name_H-M   'P 1'
#
loop_
_entity.id
_entity.type
_entity.pdbx_description
1 polymer ?
#
loop_
_entity_poly.entity_id
_entity_poly.type
_entity_poly.pdbx_seq_one_letter_code
_entity_poly.pdbx_strand_id
1 'polypeptide(L)'
;MKKELYRRGLVVGREHIASLVNTLVLAYAGVSLPLFLLFFLNNQAPLWLTFNSEMIAEEFVRTIVGSAALILAVPIATVFAVYFLSHEKIARPD
;
A
#
# COMPACT_ATOMS: atom_id res chain seq x y z
N MET A 1 -12.32 9.09 25.14
CA MET A 1 -11.90 10.04 24.10
C MET A 1 -10.86 9.47 23.13
N LYS A 2 -9.66 9.07 23.57
CA LYS A 2 -8.57 8.57 22.68
C LYS A 2 -8.98 7.39 21.78
N LYS A 3 -9.64 6.38 22.35
CA LYS A 3 -10.14 5.19 21.62
C LYS A 3 -11.20 5.52 20.56
N GLU A 4 -12.05 6.50 20.85
CA GLU A 4 -13.10 6.95 19.92
C GLU A 4 -12.49 7.75 18.76
N LEU A 5 -11.52 8.64 19.05
CA LEU A 5 -10.80 9.38 18.03
C LEU A 5 -10.00 8.45 17.11
N TYR A 6 -9.33 7.45 17.68
CA TYR A 6 -8.65 6.40 16.92
C TYR A 6 -9.61 5.64 16.01
N ARG A 7 -10.74 5.16 16.56
CA ARG A 7 -11.73 4.41 15.80
C ARG A 7 -12.33 5.23 14.66
N ARG A 8 -12.70 6.49 14.92
CA ARG A 8 -13.24 7.39 13.88
C ARG A 8 -12.22 7.72 12.81
N GLY A 9 -10.98 8.04 13.19
CA GLY A 9 -9.90 8.29 12.24
C GLY A 9 -9.59 7.07 11.36
N LEU A 10 -9.61 5.87 11.95
CA LEU A 10 -9.38 4.62 11.23
C LEU A 10 -10.49 4.30 10.22
N VAL A 11 -11.76 4.56 10.57
CA VAL A 11 -12.91 4.35 9.65
C VAL A 11 -12.76 5.22 8.40
N VAL A 12 -12.52 6.52 8.57
CA VAL A 12 -12.33 7.44 7.44
C VAL A 12 -11.10 7.04 6.62
N GLY A 13 -9.97 6.82 7.29
CA GLY A 13 -8.73 6.45 6.59
C GLY A 13 -8.85 5.12 5.83
N ARG A 14 -9.63 4.15 6.33
CA ARG A 14 -9.89 2.89 5.62
C ARG A 14 -10.66 3.11 4.32
N GLU A 15 -11.67 3.98 4.31
CA GLU A 15 -12.44 4.29 3.10
C GLU A 15 -11.56 4.95 2.03
N HIS A 16 -10.69 5.87 2.44
CA HIS A 16 -9.73 6.48 1.52
C HIS A 16 -8.72 5.46 0.97
N ILE A 17 -8.12 4.62 1.81
CA ILE A 17 -7.20 3.57 1.34
C ILE A 17 -7.88 2.60 0.40
N ALA A 18 -9.13 2.20 0.66
CA ALA A 18 -9.84 1.27 -0.20
C ALA A 18 -9.92 1.78 -1.65
N SER A 19 -10.19 3.07 -1.83
CA SER A 19 -10.18 3.74 -3.14
C SER A 19 -8.77 3.79 -3.74
N LEU A 20 -7.75 4.13 -2.94
CA LEU A 20 -6.34 4.15 -3.40
C LEU A 20 -5.85 2.77 -3.84
N VAL A 21 -6.15 1.72 -3.08
CA VAL A 21 -5.74 0.35 -3.42
C VAL A 21 -6.38 -0.07 -4.73
N ASN A 22 -7.66 0.24 -4.95
CA ASN A 22 -8.33 -0.05 -6.21
C ASN A 22 -7.64 0.63 -7.41
N THR A 23 -7.24 1.89 -7.28
CA THR A 23 -6.54 2.59 -8.37
C THR A 23 -5.10 2.13 -8.54
N LEU A 24 -4.38 1.82 -7.45
CA LEU A 24 -3.03 1.26 -7.52
C LEU A 24 -2.99 -0.11 -8.18
N VAL A 25 -3.95 -1.00 -7.89
CA VAL A 25 -4.05 -2.31 -8.56
C VAL A 25 -4.17 -2.13 -10.08
N LEU A 26 -5.05 -1.22 -10.53
CA LEU A 26 -5.19 -0.90 -11.94
C LEU A 26 -3.91 -0.30 -12.55
N ALA A 27 -3.24 0.60 -11.83
CA ALA A 27 -1.99 1.20 -12.27
C ALA A 27 -0.86 0.17 -12.41
N TYR A 28 -0.65 -0.70 -11.40
CA TYR A 28 0.35 -1.76 -11.43
C TYR A 28 0.08 -2.77 -12.56
N ALA A 29 -1.18 -3.14 -12.78
CA ALA A 29 -1.56 -3.99 -13.90
C ALA A 29 -1.22 -3.34 -15.25
N GLY A 30 -1.52 -2.04 -15.41
CA GLY A 30 -1.19 -1.28 -16.62
C GLY A 30 0.32 -1.16 -16.87
N VAL A 31 1.11 -0.88 -15.82
CA VAL A 31 2.58 -0.79 -15.91
C VAL A 31 3.24 -2.14 -16.22
N SER A 32 2.61 -3.25 -15.83
CA SER A 32 3.12 -4.59 -16.10
C SER A 32 2.87 -5.05 -17.54
N LEU A 33 1.99 -4.39 -18.30
CA LEU A 33 1.60 -4.78 -19.65
C LEU A 33 2.78 -4.87 -20.65
N PRO A 34 3.73 -3.92 -20.69
CA PRO A 34 4.90 -4.00 -21.57
C PRO A 34 5.80 -5.20 -21.26
N LEU A 35 5.93 -5.58 -19.97
CA LEU A 35 6.67 -6.78 -19.57
C LEU A 35 5.99 -8.04 -20.13
N PHE A 36 4.66 -8.14 -20.00
CA PHE A 36 3.90 -9.23 -20.60
C PHE A 36 4.07 -9.28 -22.13
N LEU A 37 4.05 -8.13 -22.81
CA LEU A 37 4.30 -8.03 -24.25
C LEU A 37 5.71 -8.49 -24.62
N LEU A 38 6.73 -8.06 -23.88
CA LEU A 38 8.12 -8.46 -24.10
C LEU A 38 8.27 -9.98 -23.98
N PHE A 39 7.65 -10.60 -22.98
CA PHE A 39 7.65 -12.06 -22.83
C PHE A 39 6.87 -12.79 -23.91
N PHE A 40 5.70 -12.25 -24.30
CA PHE A 40 4.89 -12.84 -25.36
C PHE A 40 5.62 -12.84 -26.71
N LEU A 41 6.39 -11.78 -26.99
CA LEU A 41 7.19 -11.66 -28.21
C LEU A 41 8.49 -12.49 -28.15
N ASN A 42 9.16 -12.57 -26.99
CA ASN A 42 10.39 -13.36 -26.79
C ASN A 42 10.09 -14.84 -26.46
N ASN A 43 9.27 -15.50 -27.27
CA ASN A 43 8.72 -16.88 -27.10
C ASN A 43 9.75 -18.03 -27.04
N GLN A 44 11.00 -17.78 -26.63
CA GLN A 44 12.15 -18.69 -26.69
C GLN A 44 12.69 -19.10 -25.30
N ALA A 45 12.34 -18.39 -24.22
CA ALA A 45 12.78 -18.75 -22.86
C ALA A 45 11.73 -19.64 -22.16
N PRO A 46 12.14 -20.74 -21.49
CA PRO A 46 11.22 -21.53 -20.67
C PRO A 46 10.55 -20.63 -19.62
N LEU A 47 9.22 -20.70 -19.48
CA LEU A 47 8.47 -19.91 -18.49
C LEU A 47 9.08 -20.02 -17.08
N TRP A 48 9.59 -21.19 -16.73
CA TRP A 48 10.29 -21.44 -15.46
C TRP A 48 11.51 -20.55 -15.24
N LEU A 49 12.30 -20.28 -16.28
CA LEU A 49 13.50 -19.44 -16.19
C LEU A 49 13.11 -17.97 -15.97
N THR A 50 12.03 -17.53 -16.63
CA THR A 50 11.48 -16.18 -16.50
C THR A 50 10.93 -15.91 -15.10
N PHE A 51 10.17 -16.86 -14.54
CA PHE A 51 9.63 -16.76 -13.17
C PHE A 51 10.72 -16.70 -12.09
N ASN A 52 11.88 -17.33 -12.33
CA ASN A 52 13.04 -17.26 -11.44
C ASN A 52 13.95 -16.05 -11.71
N SER A 53 13.58 -15.15 -12.64
CA SER A 53 14.38 -13.97 -12.90
C SER A 53 14.30 -12.96 -11.76
N GLU A 54 15.42 -12.30 -11.50
CA GLU A 54 15.54 -11.24 -10.50
C GLU A 54 14.51 -10.12 -10.73
N MET A 55 14.30 -9.74 -12.00
CA MET A 55 13.35 -8.69 -12.37
C MET A 55 11.91 -9.00 -11.95
N ILE A 56 11.44 -10.24 -12.15
CA ILE A 56 10.09 -10.63 -11.73
C ILE A 56 9.99 -10.70 -10.21
N ALA A 57 11.00 -11.26 -9.55
CA ALA A 57 11.03 -11.34 -8.09
C ALA A 57 11.00 -9.94 -7.45
N GLU A 58 11.79 -9.01 -7.96
CA GLU A 58 11.84 -7.63 -7.50
C GLU A 58 10.47 -6.94 -7.64
N GLU A 59 9.83 -7.04 -8.80
CA GLU A 59 8.56 -6.37 -9.05
C GLU A 59 7.42 -6.95 -8.20
N PHE A 60 7.45 -8.26 -7.97
CA PHE A 60 6.48 -8.94 -7.12
C PHE A 60 6.61 -8.49 -5.65
N VAL A 61 7.84 -8.48 -5.13
CA VAL A 61 8.13 -7.98 -3.77
C VAL A 61 7.76 -6.49 -3.65
N ARG A 62 8.15 -5.66 -4.62
CA ARG A 62 7.84 -4.23 -4.67
C ARG A 62 6.33 -3.97 -4.62
N THR A 63 5.55 -4.70 -5.40
CA THR A 63 4.08 -4.54 -5.46
C THR A 63 3.42 -4.93 -4.14
N ILE A 64 3.82 -6.07 -3.55
CA ILE A 64 3.29 -6.54 -2.26
C ILE A 64 3.66 -5.59 -1.15
N VAL A 65 4.95 -5.23 -1.04
CA VAL A 65 5.45 -4.33 0.01
C VAL A 65 4.84 -2.94 -0.15
N GLY A 66 4.74 -2.42 -1.37
CA GLY A 66 4.12 -1.12 -1.64
C GLY A 66 2.65 -1.08 -1.21
N SER A 67 1.88 -2.10 -1.58
CA SER A 67 0.46 -2.21 -1.22
C SER A 67 0.27 -2.38 0.29
N ALA A 68 1.08 -3.23 0.93
CA ALA A 68 1.03 -3.44 2.38
C ALA A 68 1.43 -2.17 3.15
N ALA A 69 2.48 -1.47 2.72
CA ALA A 69 2.93 -0.22 3.31
C ALA A 69 1.83 0.85 3.24
N LEU A 70 1.12 0.95 2.12
CA LEU A 70 -0.03 1.85 1.97
C LEU A 70 -1.17 1.52 2.94
N ILE A 71 -1.51 0.23 3.08
CA ILE A 71 -2.56 -0.20 4.03
C ILE A 71 -2.16 0.13 5.47
N LEU A 72 -0.87 -0.03 5.80
CA LEU A 72 -0.34 0.26 7.13
C LEU A 72 -0.17 1.76 7.41
N ALA A 73 -0.09 2.61 6.38
CA ALA A 73 0.13 4.04 6.54
C ALA A 73 -0.97 4.72 7.38
N VAL A 74 -2.24 4.38 7.17
CA VAL A 74 -3.36 4.97 7.93
C VAL A 74 -3.39 4.58 9.39
N PRO A 75 -3.31 3.29 9.80
CA PRO A 75 -3.28 2.96 11.21
C PRO A 75 -2.06 3.60 11.89
N ILE A 76 -0.89 3.59 11.24
CA ILE A 76 0.32 4.24 11.76
C ILE A 76 0.09 5.74 11.96
N ALA A 77 -0.38 6.46 10.93
CA ALA A 77 -0.66 7.89 11.02
C ALA A 77 -1.73 8.22 12.07
N THR A 78 -2.75 7.37 12.20
CA THR A 78 -3.83 7.55 13.20
C THR A 78 -3.31 7.35 14.62
N VAL A 79 -2.43 6.38 14.85
CA VAL A 79 -1.74 6.21 16.15
C VAL A 79 -0.95 7.47 16.49
N PHE A 80 -0.14 7.98 15.56
CA PHE A 80 0.64 9.20 15.77
C PHE A 80 -0.26 10.41 16.05
N ALA A 81 -1.31 10.62 15.25
CA ALA A 81 -2.25 11.72 15.44
C ALA A 81 -2.90 11.67 16.83
N VAL A 82 -3.39 10.50 17.25
CA VAL A 82 -3.99 10.33 18.58
C VAL A 82 -2.97 10.56 19.69
N TYR A 83 -1.73 10.13 19.51
CA TYR A 83 -0.64 10.36 20.47
C TYR A 83 -0.37 11.86 20.65
N PHE A 84 -0.14 12.60 19.57
CA PHE A 84 0.16 14.05 19.62
C PHE A 84 -1.02 14.87 20.15
N LEU A 85 -2.23 14.67 19.62
CA LEU A 85 -3.43 15.41 20.05
C LEU A 85 -3.79 15.15 21.52
N SER A 86 -3.50 13.92 22.00
CA SER A 86 -3.68 13.60 23.42
C SER A 86 -2.71 14.32 24.34
N HIS A 87 -1.50 14.66 23.88
CA HIS A 87 -0.53 15.43 24.65
C HIS A 87 -0.90 16.91 24.67
N GLU A 88 -1.36 17.44 23.54
CA GLU A 88 -1.78 18.85 23.44
C GLU A 88 -2.99 19.16 24.33
N LYS A 89 -3.99 18.27 24.37
CA LYS A 89 -5.17 18.43 25.23
C LYS A 89 -4.90 18.29 26.74
N ILE A 90 -3.73 17.75 27.11
CA ILE A 90 -3.27 17.70 28.52
C ILE A 90 -2.48 18.98 28.86
N ALA A 91 -1.81 19.59 27.88
CA ALA A 91 -1.00 20.80 28.06
C ALA A 91 -1.82 22.10 28.14
N ARG A 92 -3.07 22.11 27.63
CA ARG A 92 -4.04 23.19 27.84
C ARG A 92 -5.33 22.60 28.40
N PRO A 93 -5.57 22.70 29.72
CA PRO A 93 -6.87 22.40 30.32
C PRO A 93 -7.74 23.65 30.19
N ASP A 94 -8.54 23.72 29.12
CA ASP A 94 -9.68 24.62 29.02
C ASP A 94 -10.89 24.09 29.81
#